data_AF-A0A7S2J5I7-F1
#
_entry.id   AF-A0A7S2J5I7-F1
#
_cell.length_a   1.000
_cell.length_b   1.000
_cell.length_c   1.000
_cell.angle_alpha   90.00
_cell.angle_beta   90.00
_cell.angle_gamma   90.00
#
_symmetry.space_group_name_H-M   'P 1'
#
loop_
_entity.id
_entity.type
_entity.pdbx_description
1 polymer ?
#
loop_
_entity_poly.entity_id
_entity_poly.type
_entity_poly.pdbx_seq_one_letter_code
_entity_poly.pdbx_strand_id
1 'polypeptide(L)'
;EDLGWHHEGASRGAEREGSAQLGGLGRPLGCRAAAARLQEERGAASEPQARVDHAAARPAEEDVVVLPTEENMNEGKSRVWFKWAAQEYGWATYIAKMDMDAFPHVSRMLFSMSRFDDPCENVYGGVQLHCTQKSACPKRCGRYEGDDFLSYDIPDPACYSYMQGGLYLLSAGLAAKVSQPGPWWDHDANGSCWPEDIATGRAITAYAREHQLCVAALQFPRPFP
;
A
#
# COMPACT_ATOMS: atom_id res chain seq x y z
N GLU A 1 19.21 11.80 -36.68
CA GLU A 1 18.04 12.23 -37.47
C GLU A 1 17.12 12.95 -36.50
N ASP A 2 17.12 14.28 -36.60
CA ASP A 2 16.39 15.21 -35.74
C ASP A 2 14.92 15.23 -36.14
N LEU A 3 14.01 14.92 -35.21
CA LEU A 3 12.57 15.13 -35.37
C LEU A 3 12.12 16.14 -34.33
N GLY A 4 12.21 17.42 -34.69
CA GLY A 4 11.63 18.53 -33.93
C GLY A 4 10.11 18.50 -34.02
N TRP A 5 9.45 18.39 -32.86
CA TRP A 5 8.00 18.52 -32.74
C TRP A 5 7.67 19.89 -32.13
N HIS A 6 6.91 20.69 -32.88
CA HIS A 6 6.33 21.96 -32.44
C HIS A 6 5.04 21.69 -31.65
N HIS A 7 4.91 22.29 -30.47
CA HIS A 7 3.66 22.35 -29.72
C HIS A 7 2.95 23.68 -29.97
N GLU A 8 1.81 23.63 -30.67
CA GLU A 8 0.82 24.71 -30.69
C GLU A 8 -0.17 24.55 -29.54
N GLY A 9 -0.44 25.67 -28.86
CA GLY A 9 -1.37 25.75 -27.75
C GLY A 9 -2.83 25.83 -28.18
N ALA A 10 -3.73 25.33 -27.32
CA ALA A 10 -5.15 25.57 -27.41
C ALA A 10 -5.73 25.81 -26.01
N SER A 11 -6.13 27.05 -25.76
CA SER A 11 -6.93 27.47 -24.61
C SER A 11 -8.41 27.20 -24.90
N ARG A 12 -9.09 26.48 -24.00
CA ARG A 12 -10.56 26.40 -23.87
C ARG A 12 -10.85 26.47 -22.37
N GLY A 13 -11.61 27.42 -21.84
CA GLY A 13 -13.03 27.64 -22.13
C GLY A 13 -13.83 26.93 -21.04
N ALA A 14 -13.89 27.52 -19.84
CA ALA A 14 -14.60 26.96 -18.69
C ALA A 14 -16.04 27.49 -18.66
N GLU A 15 -17.00 26.58 -18.75
CA GLU A 15 -18.42 26.85 -18.59
C GLU A 15 -19.10 25.68 -17.87
N ARG A 16 -20.11 26.02 -17.05
CA ARG A 16 -21.20 25.19 -16.51
C ARG A 16 -20.91 24.35 -15.27
N GLU A 17 -21.88 23.98 -14.41
CA GLU A 17 -23.27 24.37 -14.13
C GLU A 17 -23.64 23.69 -12.78
N GLY A 18 -24.60 24.27 -12.06
CA GLY A 18 -25.60 23.61 -11.21
C GLY A 18 -25.26 22.33 -10.44
N SER A 19 -25.01 22.46 -9.13
CA SER A 19 -25.01 21.34 -8.18
C SER A 19 -26.43 21.05 -7.69
N ALA A 20 -26.96 19.86 -8.03
CA ALA A 20 -28.20 19.32 -7.51
C ALA A 20 -27.93 18.51 -6.23
N GLN A 21 -28.67 18.82 -5.16
CA GLN A 21 -28.67 18.08 -3.90
C GLN A 21 -29.40 16.74 -4.06
N LEU A 22 -28.67 15.63 -3.96
CA LEU A 22 -29.22 14.29 -3.80
C LEU A 22 -29.18 13.88 -2.32
N GLY A 23 -30.29 13.28 -1.89
CA GLY A 23 -30.62 12.92 -0.52
C GLY A 23 -29.67 11.91 0.14
N GLY A 24 -29.63 11.98 1.46
CA GLY A 24 -28.72 11.22 2.32
C GLY A 24 -28.94 9.71 2.27
N LEU A 25 -27.99 9.03 1.64
CA LEU A 25 -27.61 7.67 2.03
C LEU A 25 -26.76 7.77 3.30
N GLY A 26 -27.03 6.90 4.28
CA GLY A 26 -26.30 6.85 5.55
C GLY A 26 -24.79 6.86 5.30
N ARG A 27 -24.10 7.83 5.90
CA ARG A 27 -22.65 7.95 5.75
C ARG A 27 -21.99 6.64 6.22
N PRO A 28 -21.08 6.05 5.44
CA PRO A 28 -20.27 4.94 5.93
C PRO A 28 -19.59 5.37 7.24
N LEU A 29 -19.56 4.45 8.20
CA LEU A 29 -18.92 4.67 9.49
C LEU A 29 -17.42 4.85 9.25
N GLY A 30 -16.97 6.10 9.07
CA GLY A 30 -15.56 6.39 8.83
C GLY A 30 -14.66 5.91 9.96
N CYS A 31 -13.39 5.64 9.64
CA CYS A 31 -12.28 5.11 10.47
C CYS A 31 -12.36 5.30 12.00
N ARG A 32 -12.88 6.43 12.50
CA ARG A 32 -13.07 6.69 13.94
C ARG A 32 -13.99 5.68 14.64
N ALA A 33 -15.02 5.18 13.97
CA ALA A 33 -15.97 4.25 14.57
C ALA A 33 -15.38 2.84 14.73
N ALA A 34 -14.53 2.40 13.80
CA ALA A 34 -13.88 1.09 13.86
C ALA A 34 -12.85 1.00 15.01
N ALA A 35 -12.03 2.05 15.19
CA ALA A 35 -11.03 2.10 16.26
C ALA A 35 -11.66 2.15 17.66
N ALA A 36 -12.77 2.88 17.84
CA ALA A 36 -13.50 2.93 19.10
C ALA A 36 -14.10 1.57 19.48
N ARG A 37 -14.62 0.83 18.50
CA ARG A 37 -15.22 -0.50 18.71
C ARG A 37 -14.20 -1.54 19.15
N LEU A 38 -12.99 -1.52 18.57
CA LEU A 38 -11.88 -2.41 18.97
C LEU A 38 -11.36 -2.14 20.39
N GLN A 39 -11.42 -0.89 20.87
CA GLN A 39 -11.05 -0.57 22.25
C GLN A 39 -12.14 -0.97 23.25
N GLU A 40 -13.42 -0.83 22.88
CA GLU A 40 -14.56 -1.22 23.71
C GLU A 40 -14.64 -2.76 23.88
N GLU A 41 -14.35 -3.51 22.82
CA GLU A 41 -14.26 -4.98 22.83
C GLU A 41 -13.12 -5.54 23.70
N ARG A 42 -12.10 -4.73 24.03
CA ARG A 42 -11.01 -5.15 24.93
C ARG A 42 -11.31 -4.93 26.42
N GLY A 43 -12.33 -4.14 26.76
CA GLY A 43 -12.65 -3.75 28.14
C GLY A 43 -13.89 -4.45 28.74
N ALA A 44 -14.80 -4.96 27.92
CA ALA A 44 -16.00 -5.63 28.38
C ALA A 44 -15.82 -7.16 28.44
N ALA A 45 -16.08 -7.77 29.60
CA ALA A 45 -16.20 -9.22 29.72
C ALA A 45 -17.31 -9.70 28.77
N SER A 46 -16.91 -10.42 27.72
CA SER A 46 -17.74 -10.68 26.55
C SER A 46 -18.77 -11.79 26.80
N GLU A 47 -20.04 -11.47 26.56
CA GLU A 47 -21.01 -12.45 26.10
C GLU A 47 -20.47 -13.16 24.83
N PRO A 48 -20.80 -14.44 24.59
CA PRO A 48 -20.39 -15.16 23.40
C PRO A 48 -21.11 -14.55 22.19
N GLN A 49 -20.54 -13.48 21.63
CA GLN A 49 -20.92 -12.99 20.33
C GLN A 49 -20.69 -14.11 19.33
N ALA A 50 -21.79 -14.53 18.68
CA ALA A 50 -21.73 -15.36 17.50
C ALA A 50 -20.65 -14.76 16.59
N ARG A 51 -19.57 -15.53 16.36
CA ARG A 51 -18.53 -15.15 15.40
C ARG A 51 -19.28 -14.83 14.12
N VAL A 52 -19.27 -13.56 13.74
CA VAL A 52 -19.58 -13.21 12.37
C VAL A 52 -18.46 -13.88 11.60
N ASP A 53 -18.78 -14.99 10.94
CA ASP A 53 -17.85 -15.67 10.06
C ASP A 53 -17.51 -14.66 8.97
N HIS A 54 -16.40 -13.93 9.16
CA HIS A 54 -15.81 -13.12 8.13
C HIS A 54 -15.55 -14.08 6.98
N ALA A 55 -16.36 -13.94 5.91
CA ALA A 55 -16.28 -14.81 4.75
C ALA A 55 -14.82 -14.93 4.31
N ALA A 56 -14.38 -16.08 3.80
CA ALA A 56 -13.05 -16.14 3.20
C ALA A 56 -13.04 -15.33 1.90
N ALA A 57 -11.88 -14.80 1.52
CA ALA A 57 -11.69 -14.32 0.16
C ALA A 57 -11.99 -15.47 -0.81
N ARG A 58 -12.71 -15.17 -1.90
CA ARG A 58 -13.19 -16.17 -2.84
C ARG A 58 -13.07 -15.69 -4.28
N PRO A 59 -12.69 -16.56 -5.22
CA PRO A 59 -12.87 -16.30 -6.64
C PRO A 59 -14.36 -16.03 -6.91
N ALA A 60 -14.64 -14.98 -7.67
CA ALA A 60 -15.98 -14.70 -8.20
C ALA A 60 -16.06 -15.04 -9.69
N GLU A 61 -14.98 -14.77 -10.43
CA GLU A 61 -14.76 -15.07 -11.85
C GLU A 61 -13.31 -15.57 -12.01
N GLU A 62 -12.87 -15.92 -13.23
CA GLU A 62 -11.52 -16.47 -13.48
C GLU A 62 -10.40 -15.52 -13.02
N ASP A 63 -10.66 -14.22 -13.05
CA ASP A 63 -9.74 -13.11 -12.84
C ASP A 63 -10.27 -12.07 -11.84
N VAL A 64 -11.32 -12.42 -11.08
CA VAL A 64 -11.90 -11.57 -10.03
C VAL A 64 -11.88 -12.30 -8.69
N VAL A 65 -11.31 -11.64 -7.67
CA VAL A 65 -11.42 -12.06 -6.27
C VAL A 65 -12.28 -11.08 -5.48
N VAL A 66 -13.19 -11.63 -4.67
CA VAL A 66 -13.94 -10.85 -3.67
C VAL A 66 -13.22 -11.00 -2.34
N LEU A 67 -12.68 -9.89 -1.84
CA LEU A 67 -12.01 -9.84 -0.54
C LEU A 67 -13.04 -9.64 0.58
N PRO A 68 -12.83 -10.23 1.77
CA PRO A 68 -13.75 -10.11 2.89
C PRO A 68 -13.48 -8.86 3.71
N THR A 69 -13.47 -7.74 3.01
CA THR A 69 -13.29 -6.40 3.55
C THR A 69 -14.31 -5.50 2.87
N GLU A 70 -14.78 -4.49 3.58
CA GLU A 70 -15.59 -3.44 2.95
C GLU A 70 -14.75 -2.74 1.89
N GLU A 71 -15.34 -2.41 0.74
CA GLU A 71 -14.62 -1.72 -0.33
C GLU A 71 -14.17 -0.35 0.17
N ASN A 72 -12.87 -0.16 0.25
CA ASN A 72 -12.29 1.04 0.80
C ASN A 72 -10.93 1.34 0.14
N MET A 73 -10.56 2.62 0.16
CA MET A 73 -9.28 3.04 -0.39
C MET A 73 -8.13 2.89 0.62
N ASN A 74 -8.38 2.99 1.93
CA ASN A 74 -7.36 3.25 2.96
C ASN A 74 -7.45 2.36 4.22
N GLU A 75 -8.37 1.41 4.25
CA GLU A 75 -8.72 0.57 5.41
C GLU A 75 -8.35 -0.90 5.16
N GLY A 76 -7.12 -1.12 4.71
CA GLY A 76 -6.50 -2.44 4.74
C GLY A 76 -6.81 -3.38 3.57
N LYS A 77 -7.44 -2.91 2.48
CA LYS A 77 -7.66 -3.71 1.28
C LYS A 77 -6.36 -4.36 0.77
N SER A 78 -5.25 -3.61 0.73
CA SER A 78 -3.93 -4.14 0.34
C SER A 78 -3.42 -5.24 1.27
N ARG A 79 -3.59 -5.10 2.60
CA ARG A 79 -3.23 -6.16 3.54
C ARG A 79 -3.98 -7.45 3.24
N VAL A 80 -5.30 -7.35 3.04
CA VAL A 80 -6.17 -8.50 2.77
C VAL A 80 -5.83 -9.12 1.42
N TRP A 81 -5.59 -8.29 0.41
CA TRP A 81 -5.11 -8.70 -0.91
C TRP A 81 -3.80 -9.50 -0.82
N PHE A 82 -2.75 -8.93 -0.22
CA PHE A 82 -1.45 -9.60 -0.11
C PHE A 82 -1.51 -10.88 0.71
N LYS A 83 -2.31 -10.90 1.79
CA LYS A 83 -2.54 -12.12 2.57
C LYS A 83 -3.13 -13.24 1.71
N TRP A 84 -4.21 -12.93 0.99
CA TRP A 84 -4.89 -13.92 0.16
C TRP A 84 -4.02 -14.35 -1.02
N ALA A 85 -3.45 -13.40 -1.75
CA ALA A 85 -2.62 -13.68 -2.92
C ALA A 85 -1.38 -14.52 -2.56
N ALA A 86 -0.76 -14.28 -1.40
CA ALA A 86 0.40 -15.07 -0.96
C ALA A 86 0.04 -16.51 -0.56
N GLN A 87 -1.22 -16.77 -0.20
CA GLN A 87 -1.73 -18.11 0.10
C GLN A 87 -2.16 -18.83 -1.18
N GLU A 88 -2.86 -18.13 -2.07
CA GLU A 88 -3.41 -18.70 -3.30
C GLU A 88 -2.33 -18.97 -4.35
N TYR A 89 -1.42 -18.01 -4.54
CA TYR A 89 -0.40 -18.06 -5.58
C TYR A 89 0.95 -18.50 -5.03
N GLY A 90 1.01 -19.67 -4.38
CA GLY A 90 2.26 -20.22 -3.82
C GLY A 90 3.38 -20.46 -4.83
N TRP A 91 3.08 -20.41 -6.13
CA TRP A 91 4.06 -20.47 -7.22
C TRP A 91 4.67 -19.11 -7.58
N ALA A 92 4.08 -18.00 -7.14
CA ALA A 92 4.52 -16.66 -7.50
C ALA A 92 5.77 -16.28 -6.70
N THR A 93 6.77 -15.70 -7.38
CA THR A 93 7.95 -15.13 -6.72
C THR A 93 7.67 -13.72 -6.19
N TYR A 94 6.80 -12.98 -6.89
CA TYR A 94 6.38 -11.62 -6.55
C TYR A 94 4.87 -11.48 -6.68
N ILE A 95 4.28 -10.64 -5.83
CA ILE A 95 2.88 -10.26 -5.86
C ILE A 95 2.82 -8.75 -6.01
N ALA A 96 2.16 -8.29 -7.06
CA ALA A 96 2.00 -6.87 -7.34
C ALA A 96 0.61 -6.39 -6.92
N LYS A 97 0.53 -5.09 -6.62
CA LYS A 97 -0.71 -4.32 -6.59
C LYS A 97 -0.57 -3.20 -7.60
N MET A 98 -1.64 -2.96 -8.34
CA MET A 98 -1.72 -1.89 -9.32
C MET A 98 -3.12 -1.29 -9.28
N ASP A 99 -3.21 0.03 -9.43
CA ASP A 99 -4.50 0.68 -9.60
C ASP A 99 -5.07 0.40 -11.01
N MET A 100 -6.39 0.39 -11.16
CA MET A 100 -7.04 0.14 -12.46
C MET A 100 -6.81 1.27 -13.48
N ASP A 101 -6.37 2.43 -13.00
CA ASP A 101 -6.00 3.61 -13.80
C ASP A 101 -4.48 3.75 -14.01
N ALA A 102 -3.69 2.75 -13.60
CA ALA A 102 -2.26 2.68 -13.85
C ALA A 102 -1.94 1.72 -15.01
N PHE A 103 -0.97 2.12 -15.86
CA PHE A 103 -0.50 1.30 -16.97
C PHE A 103 0.98 0.88 -16.74
N PRO A 104 1.28 -0.41 -16.55
CA PRO A 104 2.63 -0.84 -16.23
C PRO A 104 3.47 -0.95 -17.50
N HIS A 105 4.70 -0.43 -17.46
CA HIS A 105 5.69 -0.70 -18.52
C HIS A 105 6.35 -2.07 -18.30
N VAL A 106 5.60 -3.16 -18.52
CA VAL A 106 5.96 -4.54 -18.14
C VAL A 106 7.38 -4.93 -18.57
N SER A 107 7.81 -4.59 -19.79
CA SER A 107 9.16 -4.92 -20.25
C SER A 107 10.29 -4.25 -19.46
N ARG A 108 10.10 -3.01 -19.00
CA ARG A 108 11.06 -2.31 -18.14
C ARG A 108 11.04 -2.89 -16.73
N MET A 109 9.86 -3.22 -16.21
CA MET A 109 9.72 -3.88 -14.92
C MET A 109 10.45 -5.22 -14.91
N LEU A 110 10.21 -6.09 -15.90
CA LEU A 110 10.89 -7.38 -16.03
C LEU A 110 12.40 -7.22 -16.23
N PHE A 111 12.84 -6.21 -16.99
CA PHE A 111 14.26 -5.91 -17.12
C PHE A 111 14.89 -5.52 -15.77
N SER A 112 14.27 -4.62 -15.01
CA SER A 112 14.72 -4.25 -13.66
C SER A 112 14.78 -5.46 -12.74
N MET A 113 13.75 -6.32 -12.74
CA MET A 113 13.72 -7.54 -11.95
C MET A 113 14.84 -8.51 -12.34
N SER A 114 15.14 -8.66 -13.63
CA SER A 114 16.21 -9.56 -14.11
C SER A 114 17.62 -9.09 -13.77
N ARG A 115 17.79 -7.80 -13.48
CA ARG A 115 19.06 -7.17 -13.10
C ARG A 115 19.20 -6.99 -11.60
N PHE A 116 18.16 -7.32 -10.85
CA PHE A 116 18.15 -7.19 -9.40
C PHE A 116 18.95 -8.35 -8.80
N ASP A 117 20.13 -8.01 -8.29
CA ASP A 117 21.11 -8.94 -7.73
C ASP A 117 21.40 -8.56 -6.26
N ASP A 118 20.34 -8.51 -5.46
CA ASP A 118 20.43 -8.25 -4.03
C ASP A 118 20.31 -9.58 -3.26
N PRO A 119 21.19 -9.86 -2.27
CA PRO A 119 21.12 -11.09 -1.48
C PRO A 119 19.88 -11.16 -0.56
N CYS A 120 19.11 -10.09 -0.40
CA CYS A 120 17.92 -10.06 0.42
C CYS A 120 16.75 -10.78 -0.26
N GLU A 121 16.26 -11.85 0.37
CA GLU A 121 15.07 -12.58 -0.10
C GLU A 121 13.78 -11.75 -0.05
N ASN A 122 13.71 -10.77 0.86
CA ASN A 122 12.54 -9.91 0.98
C ASN A 122 12.72 -8.68 0.11
N VAL A 123 11.89 -8.56 -0.92
CA VAL A 123 11.93 -7.45 -1.87
C VAL A 123 10.66 -6.62 -1.75
N TYR A 124 10.82 -5.30 -1.76
CA TYR A 124 9.74 -4.34 -1.95
C TYR A 124 10.08 -3.46 -3.16
N GLY A 125 9.28 -3.57 -4.22
CA GLY A 125 9.56 -2.94 -5.50
C GLY A 125 8.53 -1.90 -5.91
N GLY A 126 8.97 -0.83 -6.56
CA GLY A 126 8.10 0.26 -6.99
C GLY A 126 8.87 1.55 -7.28
N VAL A 127 8.14 2.66 -7.33
CA VAL A 127 8.73 4.01 -7.29
C VAL A 127 8.82 4.43 -5.84
N GLN A 128 10.01 4.39 -5.25
CA GLN A 128 10.19 4.74 -3.85
C GLN A 128 10.00 6.24 -3.62
N LEU A 129 9.17 6.55 -2.63
CA LEU A 129 8.89 7.90 -2.16
C LEU A 129 9.33 8.03 -0.70
N HIS A 130 9.89 9.20 -0.40
CA HIS A 130 10.23 9.56 0.97
C HIS A 130 8.98 10.07 1.69
N CYS A 131 8.78 9.62 2.92
CA CYS A 131 7.77 10.19 3.78
C CYS A 131 8.33 11.45 4.45
N THR A 132 8.29 12.61 3.78
CA THR A 132 8.87 13.86 4.34
C THR A 132 7.92 15.07 4.35
N GLN A 133 6.71 14.97 3.76
CA GLN A 133 5.84 16.15 3.59
C GLN A 133 4.35 15.92 3.90
N LYS A 134 3.94 14.72 4.28
CA LYS A 134 2.56 14.45 4.67
C LYS A 134 2.44 14.53 6.19
N SER A 135 1.28 14.93 6.71
CA SER A 135 0.97 14.88 8.16
C SER A 135 1.18 13.48 8.75
N ALA A 136 1.16 12.46 7.89
CA ALA A 136 1.42 11.06 8.18
C ALA A 136 2.88 10.68 8.42
N CYS A 137 3.79 11.53 7.97
CA CYS A 137 5.19 11.23 7.95
C CYS A 137 5.89 11.72 9.22
N PRO A 138 6.89 10.99 9.72
CA PRO A 138 7.76 11.51 10.77
C PRO A 138 8.47 12.77 10.24
N LYS A 139 8.59 13.79 11.10
CA LYS A 139 9.08 15.11 10.70
C LYS A 139 10.58 15.16 10.37
N ARG A 140 11.33 14.11 10.73
CA ARG A 140 12.80 14.10 10.71
C ARG A 140 13.39 12.87 10.04
N CYS A 141 12.67 12.30 9.07
CA CYS A 141 13.30 11.33 8.18
C CYS A 141 14.15 12.08 7.18
N GLY A 142 15.44 11.78 7.14
CA GLY A 142 16.24 12.19 6.00
C GLY A 142 16.10 11.15 4.88
N ARG A 143 17.13 11.00 4.06
CA ARG A 143 17.09 10.16 2.86
C ARG A 143 17.39 8.71 3.23
N TYR A 144 16.77 7.77 2.51
CA TYR A 144 17.21 6.38 2.60
C TYR A 144 18.63 6.26 2.04
N GLU A 145 19.40 5.32 2.59
CA GLU A 145 20.80 5.12 2.20
C GLU A 145 20.93 3.96 1.21
N GLY A 146 21.23 4.28 -0.05
CA GLY A 146 21.48 3.26 -1.08
C GLY A 146 20.23 2.43 -1.41
N ASP A 147 20.40 1.10 -1.46
CA ASP A 147 19.35 0.13 -1.83
C ASP A 147 18.66 -0.51 -0.60
N ASP A 148 19.08 -0.14 0.62
CA ASP A 148 18.45 -0.61 1.87
C ASP A 148 17.20 0.22 2.19
N PHE A 149 16.03 -0.43 2.11
CA PHE A 149 14.73 0.19 2.38
C PHE A 149 14.57 0.67 3.85
N LEU A 150 15.36 0.10 4.77
CA LEU A 150 15.27 0.33 6.21
C LEU A 150 16.33 1.29 6.75
N SER A 151 17.37 1.60 5.96
CA SER A 151 18.42 2.53 6.33
C SER A 151 18.09 3.97 5.97
N TYR A 152 18.38 4.89 6.89
CA TYR A 152 18.17 6.32 6.76
C TYR A 152 19.38 7.06 7.32
N ASP A 153 19.78 8.15 6.68
CA ASP A 153 20.84 9.06 7.14
C ASP A 153 20.61 9.63 8.55
N ILE A 154 19.34 9.70 8.98
CA ILE A 154 18.92 10.05 10.33
C ILE A 154 18.38 8.77 10.99
N PRO A 155 19.04 8.25 12.05
CA PRO A 155 18.65 7.01 12.72
C PRO A 155 17.45 7.24 13.65
N ASP A 156 16.29 7.49 13.08
CA ASP A 156 15.02 7.58 13.79
C ASP A 156 14.21 6.30 13.57
N PRO A 157 13.87 5.53 14.63
CA PRO A 157 13.10 4.30 14.51
C PRO A 157 11.66 4.53 14.02
N ALA A 158 11.18 5.77 14.01
CA ALA A 158 9.90 6.13 13.41
C ALA A 158 9.99 6.25 11.88
N CYS A 159 11.18 6.32 11.28
CA CYS A 159 11.33 6.58 9.86
C CYS A 159 11.03 5.40 8.96
N TYR A 160 10.29 5.68 7.88
CA TYR A 160 9.92 4.72 6.87
C TYR A 160 9.80 5.39 5.50
N SER A 161 9.95 4.58 4.46
CA SER A 161 9.70 4.92 3.06
C SER A 161 8.46 4.16 2.60
N TYR A 162 7.95 4.48 1.42
CA TYR A 162 6.88 3.71 0.79
C TYR A 162 7.07 3.70 -0.71
N MET A 163 6.43 2.75 -1.39
CA MET A 163 6.36 2.75 -2.86
C MET A 163 5.09 3.48 -3.28
N GLN A 164 5.14 4.26 -4.36
CA GLN A 164 3.99 4.97 -4.90
C GLN A 164 2.81 4.01 -5.18
N GLY A 165 1.59 4.39 -4.79
CA GLY A 165 0.39 3.54 -4.89
C GLY A 165 0.01 3.04 -6.29
N GLY A 166 0.41 3.71 -7.38
CA GLY A 166 -0.02 3.33 -8.74
C GLY A 166 0.41 1.91 -9.13
N LEU A 167 1.64 1.52 -8.77
CA LEU A 167 2.16 0.17 -8.94
C LEU A 167 3.28 -0.07 -7.93
N TYR A 168 3.16 -1.15 -7.17
CA TYR A 168 4.25 -1.68 -6.38
C TYR A 168 4.11 -3.20 -6.22
N LEU A 169 5.18 -3.87 -5.83
CA LEU A 169 5.20 -5.32 -5.64
C LEU A 169 5.99 -5.72 -4.41
N LEU A 170 5.65 -6.87 -3.85
CA LEU A 170 6.38 -7.51 -2.77
C LEU A 170 6.84 -8.88 -3.25
N SER A 171 8.02 -9.33 -2.82
CA SER A 171 8.32 -10.78 -2.85
C SER A 171 7.20 -11.54 -2.12
N ALA A 172 6.82 -12.71 -2.63
CA ALA A 172 5.70 -13.47 -2.06
C ALA A 172 5.92 -13.80 -0.57
N GLY A 173 7.16 -14.10 -0.19
CA GLY A 173 7.55 -14.31 1.21
C GLY A 173 7.35 -13.07 2.07
N LEU A 174 7.72 -11.88 1.59
CA LEU A 174 7.46 -10.64 2.31
C LEU A 174 5.95 -10.37 2.43
N ALA A 175 5.18 -10.53 1.35
CA ALA A 175 3.73 -10.37 1.38
C ALA A 175 3.08 -11.27 2.45
N ALA A 176 3.43 -12.56 2.49
CA ALA A 176 2.92 -13.51 3.48
C ALA A 176 3.25 -13.10 4.93
N LYS A 177 4.47 -12.58 5.14
CA LYS A 177 4.98 -12.15 6.44
C LYS A 177 4.28 -10.86 6.92
N VAL A 178 4.31 -9.80 6.12
CA VAL A 178 3.81 -8.49 6.57
C VAL A 178 2.29 -8.48 6.72
N SER A 179 1.56 -9.31 5.97
CA SER A 179 0.09 -9.35 6.04
C SER A 179 -0.47 -10.15 7.21
N GLN A 180 0.39 -10.70 8.08
CA GLN A 180 -0.03 -11.35 9.32
C GLN A 180 -0.77 -10.36 10.24
N PRO A 181 -1.66 -10.84 11.12
CA PRO A 181 -2.24 -9.99 12.16
C PRO A 181 -1.16 -9.35 13.02
N GLY A 182 -1.23 -8.04 13.19
CA GLY A 182 -0.28 -7.28 14.00
C GLY A 182 -0.55 -5.77 13.92
N PRO A 183 0.13 -4.98 14.75
CA PRO A 183 -0.16 -3.56 14.91
C PRO A 183 0.36 -2.70 13.76
N TRP A 184 1.10 -3.29 12.81
CA TRP A 184 1.82 -2.55 11.78
C TRP A 184 0.90 -1.94 10.72
N TRP A 185 -0.28 -2.54 10.54
CA TRP A 185 -1.35 -2.04 9.68
C TRP A 185 -2.36 -1.17 10.41
N ASP A 186 -2.20 -1.01 11.72
CA ASP A 186 -3.14 -0.26 12.54
C ASP A 186 -3.03 1.24 12.24
N HIS A 187 -4.10 1.93 12.60
CA HIS A 187 -4.32 3.36 12.40
C HIS A 187 -3.21 4.24 13.01
N ASP A 188 -3.23 5.52 12.68
CA ASP A 188 -2.42 6.49 13.41
C ASP A 188 -2.85 6.57 14.89
N ALA A 189 -2.07 7.28 15.71
CA ALA A 189 -2.37 7.48 17.13
C ALA A 189 -3.74 8.17 17.38
N ASN A 190 -4.35 8.76 16.36
CA ASN A 190 -5.65 9.44 16.40
C ASN A 190 -6.78 8.60 15.78
N GLY A 191 -6.53 7.35 15.39
CA GLY A 191 -7.49 6.49 14.70
C GLY A 191 -7.76 6.88 13.24
N SER A 192 -6.93 7.74 12.64
CA SER A 192 -7.01 8.09 11.22
C SER A 192 -6.43 6.98 10.36
N CYS A 193 -7.10 6.70 9.24
CA CYS A 193 -6.58 5.80 8.22
C CYS A 193 -5.48 6.48 7.41
N TRP A 194 -4.40 5.74 7.18
CA TRP A 194 -3.33 6.17 6.30
C TRP A 194 -3.71 5.92 4.83
N PRO A 195 -3.23 6.75 3.89
CA PRO A 195 -3.16 6.34 2.50
C PRO A 195 -2.56 4.93 2.39
N GLU A 196 -3.17 4.11 1.56
CA GLU A 196 -2.84 2.69 1.38
C GLU A 196 -1.35 2.41 1.20
N ASP A 197 -0.70 3.18 0.32
CA ASP A 197 0.72 3.07 0.01
C ASP A 197 1.62 3.39 1.23
N ILE A 198 1.26 4.43 1.97
CA ILE A 198 1.90 4.81 3.24
C ILE A 198 1.70 3.73 4.29
N ALA A 199 0.48 3.20 4.43
CA ALA A 199 0.17 2.14 5.37
C ALA A 199 1.04 0.90 5.09
N THR A 200 1.13 0.50 3.82
CA THR A 200 1.94 -0.63 3.37
C THR A 200 3.43 -0.41 3.65
N GLY A 201 3.98 0.76 3.31
CA GLY A 201 5.39 1.08 3.59
C GLY A 201 5.71 1.08 5.09
N ARG A 202 4.86 1.71 5.90
CA ARG A 202 4.98 1.70 7.37
C ARG A 202 4.91 0.29 7.93
N ALA A 203 3.97 -0.54 7.45
CA ALA A 203 3.78 -1.89 7.91
C ALA A 203 5.02 -2.76 7.63
N ILE A 204 5.56 -2.67 6.41
CA ILE A 204 6.78 -3.37 6.00
C ILE A 204 7.96 -2.94 6.86
N THR A 205 8.19 -1.64 7.05
CA THR A 205 9.31 -1.14 7.87
C THR A 205 9.20 -1.61 9.31
N ALA A 206 8.02 -1.52 9.92
CA ALA A 206 7.82 -1.91 11.30
C ALA A 206 8.01 -3.43 11.50
N TYR A 207 7.39 -4.24 10.64
CA TYR A 207 7.53 -5.70 10.66
C TYR A 207 8.99 -6.13 10.46
N ALA A 208 9.67 -5.54 9.48
CA ALA A 208 11.05 -5.89 9.16
C ALA A 208 12.00 -5.55 10.31
N ARG A 209 11.83 -4.39 10.96
CA ARG A 209 12.65 -4.02 12.13
C ARG A 209 12.40 -4.94 13.33
N GLU A 210 11.13 -5.24 13.61
CA GLU A 210 10.76 -6.12 14.73
C GLU A 210 11.35 -7.53 14.57
N HIS A 211 11.40 -8.03 13.34
CA HIS A 211 11.87 -9.38 13.03
C HIS A 211 13.27 -9.44 12.40
N GLN A 212 14.00 -8.32 12.42
CA GLN A 212 15.36 -8.21 11.87
C GLN A 212 15.47 -8.73 10.44
N LEU A 213 14.47 -8.44 9.61
CA LEU A 213 14.48 -8.81 8.21
C LEU A 213 15.25 -7.78 7.40
N CYS A 214 16.10 -8.27 6.50
CA CYS A 214 16.58 -7.45 5.40
C CYS A 214 15.46 -7.25 4.37
N VAL A 215 15.28 -6.02 3.88
CA VAL A 215 14.31 -5.69 2.83
C VAL A 215 15.00 -4.84 1.78
N ALA A 216 15.18 -5.40 0.59
CA ALA A 216 15.81 -4.69 -0.51
C ALA A 216 14.78 -3.92 -1.35
N ALA A 217 15.16 -2.71 -1.76
CA ALA A 217 14.31 -1.83 -2.54
C ALA A 217 14.53 -2.04 -4.05
N LEU A 218 13.55 -2.65 -4.73
CA LEU A 218 13.59 -2.80 -6.19
C LEU A 218 13.02 -1.54 -6.87
N GLN A 219 13.89 -0.67 -7.38
CA GLN A 219 13.45 0.55 -8.04
C GLN A 219 12.97 0.30 -9.48
N PHE A 220 11.79 0.82 -9.79
CA PHE A 220 11.36 0.95 -11.18
C PHE A 220 11.80 2.28 -11.77
N PRO A 221 12.32 2.30 -13.01
CA PRO A 221 12.72 3.53 -13.66
C PRO A 221 11.49 4.44 -13.78
N ARG A 222 11.61 5.68 -13.30
CA ARG A 222 10.57 6.68 -13.49
C ARG A 222 10.39 6.91 -15.00
N PRO A 223 9.15 7.06 -15.50
CA PRO A 223 8.96 7.62 -16.82
C PRO A 223 9.71 8.97 -16.87
N PHE A 224 10.44 9.22 -17.96
CA PHE A 224 11.19 10.46 -18.12
C PHE A 224 10.25 11.66 -17.91
N PRO A 225 10.72 12.72 -17.23
CA PRO A 225 9.91 13.92 -16.98
C PRO A 225 9.52 14.63 -18.28
#